data_AF-A0A9D8LG75-F1
#
_entry.id   AF-A0A9D8LG75-F1
#
_cell.length_a   1.000
_cell.length_b   1.000
_cell.length_c   1.000
_cell.angle_alpha   90.00
_cell.angle_beta   90.00
_cell.angle_gamma   90.00
#
_symmetry.space_group_name_H-M   'P 1'
#
loop_
_entity.id
_entity.type
_entity.pdbx_description
1 polymer ?
#
loop_
_entity_poly.entity_id
_entity_poly.type
_entity_poly.pdbx_seq_one_letter_code
_entity_poly.pdbx_strand_id
1 'polypeptide(L)'
;MKKPDMTWILGGLGAAALTLALAWPAAVQAQGKGMVPPAETMDVGDEPGRVSTEEVTITEGPYARQMVFFRSNEAPGTVVIHSAERFLYVVQGNNRALRYGIGVGREGFQWSGLVQVSRKAEWPDWRPPPEMLQRQPYLP
;
A
#
# COMPACT_ATOMS: atom_id res chain seq x y z
N MET A 1 -44.96 36.44 64.26
CA MET A 1 -45.94 35.70 65.09
C MET A 1 -46.67 34.72 64.19
N LYS A 2 -46.74 33.47 64.65
CA LYS A 2 -46.95 32.22 63.91
C LYS A 2 -48.40 32.11 63.37
N LYS A 3 -48.58 31.67 62.12
CA LYS A 3 -49.76 30.90 61.72
C LYS A 3 -49.28 29.58 61.12
N PRO A 4 -49.76 28.43 61.63
CA PRO A 4 -49.40 27.11 61.15
C PRO A 4 -50.39 26.68 60.05
N ASP A 5 -49.91 25.92 59.07
CA ASP A 5 -50.80 25.00 58.35
C ASP A 5 -50.34 23.58 58.57
N MET A 6 -51.35 22.77 58.87
CA MET A 6 -51.35 21.59 59.70
C MET A 6 -52.08 20.53 58.88
N THR A 7 -51.34 19.49 58.49
CA THR A 7 -51.82 18.08 58.35
C THR A 7 -52.63 17.80 57.05
N TRP A 8 -52.50 16.65 56.36
CA TRP A 8 -52.34 15.29 56.88
C TRP A 8 -51.63 14.25 55.96
N ILE A 9 -51.00 13.28 56.65
CA ILE A 9 -51.00 11.80 56.47
C ILE A 9 -50.57 11.26 55.10
N LEU A 10 -49.36 10.69 55.02
CA LEU A 10 -49.03 9.27 55.31
C LEU A 10 -49.69 8.30 54.32
N GLY A 11 -48.92 7.98 53.27
CA GLY A 11 -49.02 6.73 52.54
C GLY A 11 -47.61 6.15 52.44
N GLY A 12 -47.21 5.41 53.47
CA GLY A 12 -45.99 4.62 53.43
C GLY A 12 -46.19 3.29 52.71
N LEU A 13 -45.06 2.62 52.51
CA LEU A 13 -44.89 1.20 52.18
C LEU A 13 -45.13 0.81 50.71
N GLY A 14 -44.00 0.79 49.99
CA GLY A 14 -43.40 -0.50 49.65
C GLY A 14 -44.01 -1.25 48.48
N ALA A 15 -43.29 -1.24 47.36
CA ALA A 15 -42.90 -2.47 46.68
C ALA A 15 -41.83 -2.11 45.66
N ALA A 16 -40.67 -2.75 45.79
CA ALA A 16 -39.66 -2.78 44.76
C ALA A 16 -40.28 -3.39 43.49
N ALA A 17 -40.38 -2.59 42.43
CA ALA A 17 -40.63 -3.07 41.08
C ALA A 17 -39.57 -2.45 40.18
N LEU A 18 -38.37 -3.02 40.24
CA LEU A 18 -37.30 -2.76 39.29
C LEU A 18 -37.60 -3.54 38.01
N THR A 19 -38.61 -3.11 37.24
CA THR A 19 -38.77 -3.56 35.86
C THR A 19 -37.84 -2.70 35.00
N LEU A 20 -36.59 -3.15 34.91
CA LEU A 20 -35.60 -2.60 34.00
C LEU A 20 -36.17 -2.73 32.57
N ALA A 21 -36.58 -1.61 32.00
CA ALA A 21 -36.98 -1.53 30.61
C ALA A 21 -35.81 -1.97 29.72
N LEU A 22 -36.13 -2.88 28.82
CA LEU A 22 -35.31 -3.40 27.73
C LEU A 22 -34.53 -2.28 27.05
N ALA A 23 -33.21 -2.27 27.25
CA ALA A 23 -32.28 -1.72 26.28
C ALA A 23 -31.32 -2.86 25.93
N TRP A 24 -31.71 -3.64 24.92
CA TRP A 24 -30.79 -4.53 24.24
C TRP A 24 -29.60 -3.68 23.78
N PRO A 25 -28.37 -3.89 24.25
CA PRO A 25 -27.24 -3.25 23.62
C PRO A 25 -27.23 -3.80 22.20
N ALA A 26 -27.51 -2.94 21.23
CA ALA A 26 -27.33 -3.25 19.82
C ALA A 26 -25.96 -3.93 19.71
N ALA A 27 -25.96 -5.21 19.31
CA ALA A 27 -24.73 -5.86 18.94
C ALA A 27 -24.14 -4.98 17.84
N VAL A 28 -23.03 -4.29 18.15
CA VAL A 28 -22.21 -3.65 17.14
C VAL A 28 -21.72 -4.81 16.29
N GLN A 29 -22.42 -5.07 15.19
CA GLN A 29 -21.89 -5.90 14.13
C GLN A 29 -20.69 -5.13 13.60
N ALA A 30 -19.50 -5.50 14.08
CA ALA A 30 -18.25 -5.17 13.44
C ALA A 30 -18.19 -5.94 12.09
N GLN A 31 -19.03 -5.54 11.14
CA GLN A 31 -18.87 -5.89 9.74
C GLN A 31 -17.85 -4.93 9.16
N GLY A 32 -16.61 -5.17 9.53
CA GLY A 32 -15.44 -4.61 8.89
C GLY A 32 -14.43 -5.73 8.80
N LYS A 33 -14.73 -6.77 8.00
CA LYS A 33 -13.68 -7.62 7.47
C LYS A 33 -12.85 -6.66 6.63
N GLY A 34 -11.78 -6.11 7.21
CA GLY A 34 -10.82 -5.31 6.48
C GLY A 34 -10.39 -6.16 5.31
N MET A 35 -10.92 -5.84 4.13
CA MET A 35 -10.43 -6.41 2.89
C MET A 35 -9.03 -5.86 2.79
N VAL A 36 -8.06 -6.64 3.28
CA VAL A 36 -6.69 -6.49 2.79
C VAL A 36 -6.85 -6.70 1.30
N PRO A 37 -6.70 -5.66 0.45
CA PRO A 37 -6.71 -5.89 -0.98
C PRO A 37 -5.69 -7.01 -1.20
N PRO A 38 -6.02 -8.05 -1.98
CA PRO A 38 -5.02 -9.04 -2.36
C PRO A 38 -3.79 -8.26 -2.76
N ALA A 39 -2.61 -8.64 -2.24
CA ALA A 39 -1.38 -8.07 -2.72
C ALA A 39 -1.40 -8.29 -4.23
N GLU A 40 -1.75 -7.24 -4.98
CA GLU A 40 -1.87 -7.28 -6.41
C GLU A 40 -0.42 -7.35 -6.87
N THR A 41 0.07 -8.59 -6.94
CA THR A 41 1.29 -8.90 -7.64
C THR A 41 1.03 -8.39 -9.04
N MET A 42 1.74 -7.34 -9.44
CA MET A 42 1.80 -6.93 -10.83
C MET A 42 2.34 -8.14 -11.60
N ASP A 43 1.44 -9.02 -12.05
CA ASP A 43 1.71 -10.15 -12.91
C ASP A 43 1.86 -9.59 -14.32
N VAL A 44 2.90 -8.78 -14.50
CA VAL A 44 3.37 -8.40 -15.82
C VAL A 44 3.91 -9.69 -16.39
N GLY A 45 3.07 -10.42 -17.13
CA GLY A 45 3.49 -11.61 -17.84
C GLY A 45 4.76 -11.30 -18.63
N ASP A 46 5.77 -12.16 -18.51
CA ASP A 46 7.04 -12.07 -19.24
C ASP A 46 6.79 -12.33 -20.73
N GLU A 47 6.16 -11.39 -21.44
CA GLU A 47 6.07 -11.37 -22.90
C GLU A 47 7.26 -10.58 -23.47
N PRO A 48 8.32 -11.25 -23.97
CA PRO A 48 9.42 -10.55 -24.62
C PRO A 48 8.90 -9.81 -25.86
N GLY A 49 9.13 -8.50 -25.92
CA GLY A 49 8.77 -7.65 -27.06
C GLY A 49 7.45 -6.86 -26.93
N ARG A 50 6.79 -6.86 -25.77
CA ARG A 50 5.61 -6.01 -25.54
C ARG A 50 5.99 -4.52 -25.60
N VAL A 51 5.51 -3.83 -26.64
CA VAL A 51 5.51 -2.36 -26.75
C VAL A 51 4.45 -1.81 -25.79
N SER A 52 4.87 -0.98 -24.82
CA SER A 52 3.96 -0.29 -23.91
C SER A 52 3.04 0.65 -24.71
N THR A 53 1.77 0.28 -24.86
CA THR A 53 0.73 1.17 -25.40
C THR A 53 0.35 2.22 -24.34
N GLU A 54 -0.22 3.37 -24.73
CA GLU A 54 -0.59 4.46 -23.81
C GLU A 54 -1.57 4.03 -22.69
N GLU A 55 -2.26 2.90 -22.90
CA GLU A 55 -3.15 2.23 -21.92
C GLU A 55 -2.42 1.74 -20.65
N VAL A 56 -1.08 1.57 -20.68
CA VAL A 56 -0.28 1.06 -19.55
C VAL A 56 0.35 2.20 -18.73
N THR A 57 -0.31 3.35 -18.64
CA THR A 57 0.15 4.41 -17.72
C THR A 57 -0.50 4.21 -16.35
N ILE A 58 0.28 3.73 -15.38
CA ILE A 58 -0.15 3.60 -13.98
C ILE A 58 -0.37 5.00 -13.39
N THR A 59 -1.60 5.48 -13.49
CA THR A 59 -1.99 6.84 -13.05
C THR A 59 -2.53 6.84 -11.62
N GLU A 60 -3.10 5.72 -11.18
CA GLU A 60 -3.72 5.57 -9.87
C GLU A 60 -3.21 4.30 -9.14
N GLY A 61 -3.49 4.22 -7.84
CA GLY A 61 -3.11 3.08 -7.00
C GLY A 61 -1.74 3.22 -6.32
N PRO A 62 -1.31 2.18 -5.56
CA PRO A 62 -0.14 2.26 -4.70
C PRO A 62 1.19 2.42 -5.47
N TYR A 63 1.24 1.93 -6.72
CA TYR A 63 2.43 1.94 -7.57
C TYR A 63 2.51 3.11 -8.55
N ALA A 64 1.51 4.00 -8.55
CA ALA A 64 1.50 5.18 -9.40
C ALA A 64 2.69 6.09 -9.12
N ARG A 65 3.20 6.68 -10.20
CA ARG A 65 4.26 7.69 -10.17
C ARG A 65 3.85 8.82 -9.22
N GLN A 66 4.74 9.17 -8.29
CA GLN A 66 4.46 10.24 -7.35
C GLN A 66 5.73 10.93 -6.84
N MET A 67 5.60 12.23 -6.57
CA MET A 67 6.64 12.97 -5.87
C MET A 67 6.49 12.76 -4.37
N VAL A 68 7.52 12.24 -3.73
CA VAL A 68 7.51 11.92 -2.30
C VAL A 68 8.57 12.72 -1.56
N PHE A 69 8.34 12.94 -0.27
CA PHE A 69 9.42 13.32 0.62
C PHE A 69 10.43 12.18 0.68
N PHE A 70 11.70 12.49 0.43
CA PHE A 70 12.78 11.51 0.38
C PHE A 70 14.06 12.18 0.88
N ARG A 71 14.42 11.86 2.12
CA ARG A 71 15.66 12.36 2.72
C ARG A 71 16.80 11.42 2.30
N SER A 72 17.75 11.95 1.56
CA SER A 72 18.90 11.20 1.07
C SER A 72 20.16 12.07 1.11
N ASN A 73 21.32 11.42 1.22
CA ASN A 73 22.62 12.06 1.06
C ASN A 73 23.13 11.93 -0.39
N GLU A 74 22.39 11.23 -1.25
CA GLU A 74 22.70 11.07 -2.67
C GLU A 74 22.44 12.37 -3.45
N ALA A 75 23.22 12.59 -4.50
CA ALA A 75 23.03 13.73 -5.38
C ALA A 75 21.70 13.63 -6.18
N PRO A 76 21.08 14.76 -6.54
CA PRO A 76 19.97 14.76 -7.48
C PRO A 76 20.35 14.06 -8.80
N GLY A 77 19.46 13.20 -9.30
CA GLY A 77 19.69 12.35 -10.47
C GLY A 77 20.15 10.92 -10.13
N THR A 78 20.58 10.65 -8.90
CA THR A 78 20.84 9.28 -8.44
C THR A 78 19.54 8.48 -8.38
N VAL A 79 19.62 7.21 -8.77
CA VAL A 79 18.51 6.25 -8.70
C VAL A 79 18.74 5.31 -7.53
N VAL A 80 17.81 5.31 -6.57
CA VAL A 80 17.82 4.41 -5.41
C VAL A 80 16.72 3.37 -5.60
N ILE A 81 17.06 2.09 -5.46
CA ILE A 81 16.13 0.99 -5.65
C ILE A 81 15.91 0.27 -4.32
N HIS A 82 14.65 0.19 -3.88
CA HIS A 82 14.22 -0.61 -2.74
C HIS A 82 13.37 -1.78 -3.24
N SER A 83 14.04 -2.92 -3.51
CA SER A 83 13.40 -4.12 -4.05
C SER A 83 12.34 -4.73 -3.12
N ALA A 84 12.55 -4.63 -1.79
CA ALA A 84 11.58 -5.09 -0.79
C ALA A 84 10.24 -4.35 -0.87
N GLU A 85 10.28 -3.04 -1.16
CA GLU A 85 9.08 -2.21 -1.33
C GLU A 85 8.59 -2.17 -2.78
N ARG A 86 9.35 -2.74 -3.72
CA ARG A 86 9.09 -2.69 -5.17
C ARG A 86 9.00 -1.27 -5.71
N PHE A 87 9.86 -0.39 -5.19
CA PHE A 87 9.96 1.00 -5.64
C PHE A 87 11.38 1.40 -6.08
N LEU A 88 11.42 2.25 -7.09
CA LEU A 88 12.59 2.99 -7.53
C LEU A 88 12.35 4.48 -7.25
N TYR A 89 13.38 5.16 -6.75
CA TYR A 89 13.36 6.57 -6.39
C TYR A 89 14.41 7.32 -7.19
N VAL A 90 13.99 8.26 -8.03
CA VAL A 90 14.89 9.21 -8.69
C VAL A 90 15.05 10.42 -7.80
N VAL A 91 16.22 10.55 -7.17
CA VAL A 91 16.53 11.62 -6.21
C VAL A 91 16.42 12.98 -6.88
N GLN A 92 15.73 13.89 -6.22
CA GLN A 92 15.60 15.29 -6.60
C GLN A 92 16.22 16.19 -5.51
N GLY A 93 16.23 17.50 -5.74
CA GLY A 93 16.57 18.46 -4.69
C GLY A 93 15.49 18.57 -3.61
N ASN A 94 15.77 19.37 -2.57
CA ASN A 94 14.81 19.76 -1.53
C ASN A 94 14.17 18.58 -0.77
N ASN A 95 14.93 17.53 -0.50
CA ASN A 95 14.45 16.31 0.18
C ASN A 95 13.25 15.65 -0.53
N ARG A 96 13.30 15.57 -1.86
CA ARG A 96 12.26 14.94 -2.67
C ARG A 96 12.84 13.88 -3.60
N ALA A 97 11.99 12.95 -4.03
CA ALA A 97 12.28 12.03 -5.11
C ALA A 97 11.02 11.75 -5.95
N LEU A 98 11.21 11.37 -7.20
CA LEU A 98 10.15 10.75 -8.01
C LEU A 98 10.17 9.24 -7.75
N ARG A 99 9.07 8.72 -7.21
CA ARG A 99 8.87 7.30 -6.92
C ARG A 99 8.16 6.61 -8.08
N TYR A 100 8.67 5.46 -8.50
CA TYR A 100 8.12 4.59 -9.53
C TYR A 100 7.95 3.18 -8.98
N GLY A 101 6.78 2.56 -9.20
CA GLY A 101 6.63 1.11 -8.98
C GLY A 101 7.49 0.33 -9.97
N ILE A 102 8.09 -0.77 -9.51
CA ILE A 102 8.93 -1.64 -10.34
C ILE A 102 8.54 -3.11 -10.20
N GLY A 103 8.69 -3.86 -11.30
CA GLY A 103 8.75 -5.31 -11.25
C GLY A 103 10.10 -5.75 -10.67
N VAL A 104 10.08 -6.80 -9.84
CA VAL A 104 11.29 -7.40 -9.28
C VAL A 104 11.31 -8.86 -9.70
N GLY A 105 12.45 -9.33 -10.21
CA GLY A 105 12.63 -10.72 -10.59
C GLY A 105 12.43 -11.68 -9.42
N ARG A 106 12.22 -12.95 -9.77
CA ARG A 106 12.05 -14.05 -8.80
C ARG A 106 13.24 -14.16 -7.84
N GLU A 107 13.00 -14.81 -6.71
CA GLU A 107 14.05 -15.08 -5.73
C GLU A 107 15.24 -15.83 -6.37
N GLY A 108 16.46 -15.46 -5.95
CA GLY A 108 17.70 -15.98 -6.53
C GLY A 108 18.19 -15.28 -7.81
N PHE A 109 17.40 -14.36 -8.39
CA PHE A 109 17.79 -13.53 -9.55
C PHE A 109 17.93 -12.04 -9.20
N GLN A 110 17.88 -11.72 -7.91
CA GLN A 110 18.03 -10.37 -7.41
C GLN A 110 19.51 -10.01 -7.27
N TRP A 111 19.82 -8.76 -7.52
CA TRP A 111 21.16 -8.19 -7.34
C TRP A 111 21.09 -6.99 -6.41
N SER A 112 22.18 -6.74 -5.67
CA SER A 112 22.37 -5.55 -4.85
C SER A 112 23.76 -4.98 -5.04
N GLY A 113 23.87 -3.65 -4.97
CA GLY A 113 25.13 -2.94 -5.09
C GLY A 113 24.96 -1.56 -5.68
N LEU A 114 26.10 -0.94 -5.99
CA LEU A 114 26.18 0.35 -6.66
C LEU A 114 26.67 0.13 -8.09
N VAL A 115 25.97 0.72 -9.05
CA VAL A 115 26.32 0.63 -10.47
C VAL A 115 26.01 1.95 -11.15
N GLN A 116 26.86 2.32 -12.11
CA GLN A 116 26.63 3.47 -12.98
C GLN A 116 25.95 3.00 -14.27
N VAL A 117 24.89 3.70 -14.68
CA VAL A 117 24.21 3.40 -15.95
C VAL A 117 25.14 3.78 -17.11
N SER A 118 25.70 2.78 -17.78
CA SER A 118 26.72 2.97 -18.82
C SER A 118 26.14 3.25 -20.22
N ARG A 119 24.96 2.71 -20.52
CA ARG A 119 24.28 2.88 -21.81
C ARG A 119 22.78 2.98 -21.61
N LYS A 120 22.14 3.84 -22.40
CA LYS A 120 20.69 3.91 -22.59
C LYS A 120 20.42 3.79 -24.09
N ALA A 121 19.40 3.05 -24.46
CA ALA A 121 18.98 2.90 -25.84
C ALA A 121 17.45 2.78 -25.87
N GLU A 122 16.84 3.35 -26.91
CA GLU A 122 15.43 3.16 -27.19
C GLU A 122 15.27 1.84 -27.97
N TRP A 123 14.28 1.03 -27.57
CA TRP A 123 13.97 -0.27 -28.20
C TRP A 123 15.19 -1.18 -28.45
N PRO A 124 15.98 -1.52 -27.41
CA PRO A 124 17.17 -2.34 -27.59
C PRO A 124 16.83 -3.77 -27.97
N ASP A 125 17.69 -4.39 -28.77
CA ASP A 125 17.65 -5.84 -29.00
C ASP A 125 17.85 -6.60 -27.69
N TRP A 126 17.10 -7.70 -27.52
CA TRP A 126 17.23 -8.59 -26.37
C TRP A 126 18.03 -9.84 -26.76
N ARG A 127 19.10 -10.12 -26.01
CA ARG A 127 19.95 -11.30 -26.20
C ARG A 127 20.01 -12.11 -24.90
N PRO A 128 19.48 -13.34 -24.86
CA PRO A 128 19.48 -14.14 -23.65
C PRO A 128 20.91 -14.54 -23.22
N PRO A 129 21.18 -14.62 -21.91
CA PRO A 129 22.41 -15.20 -21.38
C PRO A 129 22.60 -16.68 -21.79
N PRO A 130 23.85 -17.17 -21.91
CA PRO A 130 24.12 -18.57 -22.25
C PRO A 130 23.46 -19.58 -21.31
N GLU A 131 23.40 -19.29 -20.02
CA GLU A 131 22.77 -20.15 -19.00
C GLU A 131 21.25 -20.19 -19.16
N MET A 132 20.63 -19.14 -19.73
CA MET A 132 19.22 -19.15 -20.10
C MET A 132 18.98 -20.03 -21.32
N LEU A 133 19.84 -19.93 -22.35
CA LEU A 133 19.74 -20.76 -23.56
C LEU A 133 19.90 -22.25 -23.26
N GLN A 134 20.80 -22.62 -22.33
CA GLN A 134 20.95 -24.02 -21.90
C GLN A 134 19.65 -24.59 -21.29
N ARG A 135 18.89 -23.76 -20.56
CA ARG A 135 17.62 -24.17 -19.95
C ARG A 135 16.44 -24.08 -20.91
N GLN A 136 16.49 -23.13 -21.84
CA GLN A 136 15.42 -22.83 -22.80
C GLN A 136 16.02 -22.68 -24.21
N PRO A 137 16.30 -23.81 -24.90
CA PRO A 137 17.03 -23.78 -26.18
C PRO A 137 16.25 -23.16 -27.35
N TYR A 138 14.95 -22.90 -27.16
CA TYR A 138 14.06 -22.30 -28.16
C TYR A 138 14.03 -20.77 -28.14
N LEU A 139 14.74 -20.14 -27.19
CA LEU A 139 14.93 -18.69 -27.19
C LEU A 139 15.79 -18.26 -28.40
N PRO A 140 15.56 -17.04 -28.94
CA PRO A 140 16.27 -16.53 -30.11
C PRO A 140 17.79 -16.39 -29.92
#